data_AF-A0A7W0HL97-F1
#
_entry.id   AF-A0A7W0HL97-F1
#
_cell.length_a   1.000
_cell.length_b   1.000
_cell.length_c   1.000
_cell.angle_alpha   90.00
_cell.angle_beta   90.00
_cell.angle_gamma   90.00
#
_symmetry.space_group_name_H-M   'P 1'
#
loop_
_entity.id
_entity.type
_entity.pdbx_description
1 polymer ?
#
loop_
_entity_poly.entity_id
_entity_poly.type
_entity_poly.pdbx_seq_one_letter_code
_entity_poly.pdbx_strand_id
1 'polypeptide(L)'
;MTECVYENVDEMLEQLISETKDILNKEDISPDSTLTEIGIDSLNVIELIVACEQIYTKVTRPEELQFDEFTTIQDLHSQLIELSSDW
;
A
#
# COMPACT_ATOMS: atom_id res chain seq x y z
N MET A 1 8.32 22.68 -9.03
CA MET A 1 7.08 21.88 -9.14
C MET A 1 7.37 20.38 -9.03
N THR A 2 8.62 19.96 -8.82
CA THR A 2 8.99 18.56 -8.60
C THR A 2 9.04 18.18 -7.11
N GLU A 3 9.26 19.14 -6.21
CA GLU A 3 9.42 18.88 -4.77
C GLU A 3 8.12 18.46 -4.06
N CYS A 4 6.96 19.05 -4.39
CA CYS A 4 5.68 18.70 -3.76
C CYS A 4 5.14 17.31 -4.15
N VAL A 5 5.66 16.71 -5.23
CA VAL A 5 5.20 15.40 -5.71
C VAL A 5 5.87 14.28 -4.89
N TYR A 6 7.15 14.43 -4.56
CA TYR A 6 7.87 13.43 -3.76
C TYR A 6 7.42 13.41 -2.29
N GLU A 7 7.13 14.58 -1.70
CA GLU A 7 6.58 14.66 -0.33
C GLU A 7 5.26 13.87 -0.20
N ASN A 8 4.40 13.89 -1.22
CA ASN A 8 3.12 13.18 -1.19
C ASN A 8 3.30 11.66 -1.26
N VAL A 9 4.24 11.17 -2.07
CA VAL A 9 4.48 9.73 -2.26
C VAL A 9 5.02 9.08 -0.99
N ASP A 10 6.00 9.70 -0.32
CA ASP A 10 6.54 9.17 0.94
C ASP A 10 5.48 9.18 2.06
N GLU A 11 4.65 10.23 2.15
CA GLU A 11 3.53 10.30 3.09
C GLU A 11 2.48 9.19 2.86
N MET A 12 2.21 8.83 1.61
CA MET A 12 1.28 7.74 1.28
C MET A 12 1.81 6.37 1.69
N LEU A 13 3.12 6.14 1.58
CA LEU A 13 3.73 4.92 2.09
C LEU A 13 3.59 4.85 3.62
N GLU A 14 3.87 5.95 4.33
CA GLU A 14 3.69 6.01 5.79
C GLU A 14 2.24 5.74 6.20
N GLN A 15 1.26 6.30 5.47
CA GLN A 15 -0.16 6.04 5.70
C GLN A 15 -0.52 4.58 5.45
N LEU A 16 -0.03 3.97 4.36
CA LEU A 16 -0.28 2.56 4.06
C LEU A 16 0.30 1.66 5.16
N ILE A 17 1.50 1.97 5.65
CA ILE A 17 2.12 1.26 6.76
C ILE A 17 1.25 1.43 8.03
N SER A 18 0.78 2.63 8.33
CA SER A 18 -0.07 2.91 9.50
C SER A 18 -1.39 2.13 9.45
N GLU A 19 -2.13 2.20 8.35
CA GLU A 19 -3.39 1.46 8.19
C GLU A 19 -3.17 -0.05 8.30
N THR A 20 -2.06 -0.56 7.72
CA THR A 20 -1.71 -1.98 7.81
C THR A 20 -1.40 -2.41 9.24
N LYS A 21 -0.77 -1.55 10.06
CA LYS A 21 -0.56 -1.81 11.50
C LYS A 21 -1.89 -1.93 12.24
N ASP A 22 -2.83 -1.04 11.94
CA ASP A 22 -4.14 -1.02 12.58
C ASP A 22 -4.98 -2.25 12.22
N ILE A 23 -5.01 -2.62 10.93
CA ILE A 23 -5.68 -3.84 10.43
C ILE A 23 -5.14 -5.10 11.13
N LEU A 24 -3.81 -5.17 11.31
CA LEU A 24 -3.14 -6.33 11.90
C LEU A 24 -3.03 -6.27 13.42
N ASN A 25 -3.43 -5.15 14.04
CA ASN A 25 -3.20 -4.84 15.45
C ASN A 25 -1.72 -5.07 15.87
N LYS A 26 -0.79 -4.48 15.10
CA LYS A 26 0.66 -4.57 15.33
C LYS A 26 1.26 -3.22 15.67
N GLU A 27 2.25 -3.21 16.56
CA GLU A 27 2.98 -1.98 16.90
C GLU A 27 3.93 -1.53 15.78
N ASP A 28 4.48 -2.48 15.03
CA ASP A 28 5.39 -2.19 13.93
C ASP A 28 5.35 -3.23 12.82
N ILE A 29 5.61 -2.76 11.58
CA ILE A 29 5.75 -3.59 10.39
C ILE A 29 6.90 -3.02 9.54
N SER A 30 7.68 -3.91 8.93
CA SER A 30 8.71 -3.52 7.96
C SER A 30 8.09 -3.41 6.57
N PRO A 31 8.33 -2.33 5.81
CA PRO A 31 7.81 -2.20 4.45
C PRO A 31 8.41 -3.22 3.48
N ASP A 32 9.60 -3.74 3.78
CA ASP A 32 10.30 -4.76 3.00
C ASP A 32 9.86 -6.20 3.31
N SER A 33 9.01 -6.41 4.33
CA SER A 33 8.45 -7.73 4.63
C SER A 33 7.29 -8.04 3.68
N THR A 34 7.14 -9.32 3.30
CA THR A 34 6.02 -9.71 2.44
C THR A 34 4.70 -9.59 3.19
N LEU A 35 3.61 -9.39 2.45
CA LEU A 35 2.25 -9.34 3.01
C LEU A 35 1.96 -10.59 3.85
N THR A 36 2.40 -11.76 3.39
CA THR A 36 2.28 -13.02 4.11
C THR A 36 3.09 -13.04 5.41
N GLU A 37 4.34 -12.55 5.39
CA GLU A 37 5.20 -12.48 6.58
C GLU A 37 4.64 -11.55 7.67
N ILE A 38 4.03 -10.44 7.27
CA ILE A 38 3.38 -9.53 8.21
C ILE A 38 2.00 -10.04 8.66
N GLY A 39 1.49 -11.14 8.10
CA GLY A 39 0.25 -11.78 8.54
C GLY A 39 -1.01 -11.27 7.84
N ILE A 40 -0.88 -10.69 6.65
CA ILE A 40 -2.02 -10.50 5.77
C ILE A 40 -2.50 -11.87 5.28
N ASP A 41 -3.79 -12.11 5.40
CA ASP A 41 -4.46 -13.33 5.00
C ASP A 41 -5.76 -13.02 4.25
N SER A 42 -6.54 -14.06 3.93
CA SER A 42 -7.77 -13.91 3.15
C SER A 42 -8.88 -13.10 3.84
N LEU A 43 -8.81 -12.88 5.15
CA LEU A 43 -9.80 -12.10 5.89
C LEU A 43 -9.43 -10.61 5.87
N ASN A 44 -8.20 -10.29 6.25
CA ASN A 44 -7.76 -8.90 6.43
C ASN A 44 -7.24 -8.25 5.12
N VAL A 45 -7.00 -9.02 4.06
CA VAL A 45 -6.65 -8.46 2.74
C VAL A 45 -7.74 -7.56 2.18
N ILE A 46 -9.01 -7.80 2.52
CA ILE A 46 -10.13 -6.95 2.10
C ILE A 46 -10.02 -5.56 2.75
N GLU A 47 -9.67 -5.51 4.03
CA GLU A 47 -9.46 -4.24 4.75
C GLU A 47 -8.25 -3.49 4.18
N LEU A 48 -7.18 -4.21 3.84
CA LEU A 48 -6.00 -3.63 3.19
C LEU A 48 -6.33 -3.03 1.82
N ILE A 49 -7.15 -3.71 1.00
CA ILE A 49 -7.60 -3.17 -0.30
C ILE A 49 -8.40 -1.88 -0.08
N VAL A 50 -9.30 -1.85 0.90
CA VAL A 50 -10.08 -0.64 1.21
C VAL A 50 -9.17 0.51 1.66
N ALA A 51 -8.16 0.24 2.49
CA ALA A 51 -7.16 1.24 2.87
C ALA A 51 -6.41 1.78 1.64
N CYS A 52 -6.02 0.91 0.70
CA CYS A 52 -5.39 1.32 -0.55
C CYS A 52 -6.30 2.22 -1.38
N GLU A 53 -7.60 1.92 -1.51
CA GLU A 53 -8.54 2.78 -2.25
C GLU A 53 -8.70 4.18 -1.63
N GLN A 54 -8.59 4.29 -0.29
CA GLN A 54 -8.71 5.56 0.43
C GLN A 54 -7.44 6.41 0.32
N ILE A 55 -6.27 5.79 0.41
CA ILE A 55 -4.98 6.48 0.34
C ILE A 55 -4.67 6.85 -1.13
N TYR A 56 -4.85 5.92 -2.05
CA TYR A 56 -4.42 6.04 -3.45
C TYR A 56 -5.60 6.42 -4.36
N THR A 57 -6.21 7.57 -4.10
CA THR A 57 -7.45 8.00 -4.80
C THR A 57 -7.28 8.27 -6.31
N LYS A 58 -6.05 8.27 -6.82
CA LYS A 58 -5.72 8.52 -8.24
C LYS A 58 -5.46 7.25 -9.04
N VAL A 59 -5.57 6.06 -8.45
CA VAL A 59 -5.42 4.78 -9.16
C VAL A 59 -6.50 4.69 -10.23
N THR A 60 -6.08 4.48 -11.48
CA THR A 60 -7.00 4.40 -12.64
C THR A 60 -7.11 2.99 -13.22
N ARG A 61 -6.18 2.11 -12.87
CA ARG A 61 -6.08 0.73 -13.38
C ARG A 61 -5.95 -0.30 -12.24
N PRO A 62 -6.87 -0.32 -11.25
CA PRO A 62 -6.77 -1.23 -10.10
C PRO A 62 -6.80 -2.72 -10.50
N GLU A 63 -7.35 -3.06 -11.67
CA GLU A 63 -7.36 -4.41 -12.21
C GLU A 63 -5.97 -4.96 -12.58
N GLU A 64 -4.96 -4.10 -12.70
CA GLU A 64 -3.58 -4.48 -12.97
C GLU A 64 -2.78 -4.77 -11.68
N LEU A 65 -3.35 -4.51 -10.49
CA LEU A 65 -2.69 -4.79 -9.21
C LEU A 65 -2.41 -6.28 -9.05
N GLN A 66 -1.17 -6.60 -8.67
CA GLN A 66 -0.74 -7.96 -8.41
C GLN A 66 -0.51 -8.17 -6.91
N PHE A 67 -1.18 -9.20 -6.38
CA PHE A 67 -1.01 -9.69 -5.03
C PHE A 67 -0.53 -11.15 -5.12
N ASP A 68 0.71 -11.38 -4.70
CA ASP A 68 1.25 -12.72 -4.52
C ASP A 68 1.93 -12.87 -3.16
N GLU A 69 2.45 -14.06 -2.88
CA GLU A 69 3.09 -14.39 -1.60
C GLU A 69 4.40 -13.63 -1.34
N PHE A 70 4.99 -13.04 -2.39
CA PHE A 70 6.26 -12.31 -2.35
C PHE A 70 6.09 -10.79 -2.33
N THR A 71 4.88 -10.31 -2.60
CA THR A 71 4.55 -8.89 -2.62
C THR A 71 4.81 -8.28 -1.24
N THR A 72 5.60 -7.21 -1.18
CA THR A 72 5.84 -6.42 0.04
C THR A 72 4.93 -5.19 0.10
N ILE A 73 4.90 -4.49 1.24
CA ILE A 73 4.20 -3.20 1.32
C ILE A 73 4.85 -2.16 0.40
N GLN A 74 6.18 -2.22 0.26
CA GLN A 74 6.92 -1.36 -0.67
C GLN A 74 6.55 -1.65 -2.13
N ASP A 75 6.40 -2.92 -2.50
CA ASP A 75 5.97 -3.31 -3.85
C ASP A 75 4.53 -2.87 -4.11
N LEU A 76 3.64 -3.08 -3.14
CA LEU A 76 2.23 -2.66 -3.24
C LEU A 76 2.12 -1.15 -3.44
N HIS A 77 2.84 -0.36 -2.64
CA HIS A 77 2.93 1.08 -2.80
C HIS A 77 3.42 1.45 -4.20
N SER A 78 4.53 0.85 -4.66
CA SER A 78 5.11 1.14 -5.98
C SER A 78 4.13 0.82 -7.12
N GLN A 79 3.43 -0.31 -7.06
CA GLN A 79 2.39 -0.68 -8.03
C GLN A 79 1.25 0.34 -8.03
N LEU A 80 0.75 0.75 -6.86
CA LEU A 80 -0.35 1.73 -6.77
C LEU A 80 0.05 3.10 -7.33
N ILE A 81 1.29 3.53 -7.11
CA ILE A 81 1.84 4.74 -7.72
C ILE A 81 1.90 4.61 -9.25
N GLU A 82 2.39 3.49 -9.78
CA GLU A 82 2.49 3.24 -11.24
C GLU A 82 1.10 3.15 -11.92
N LEU A 83 0.10 2.62 -11.23
CA LEU A 83 -1.26 2.42 -11.75
C LEU A 83 -2.16 3.65 -11.64
N SER A 84 -1.65 4.74 -11.11
CA SER A 84 -2.36 6.02 -11.02
C SER A 84 -2.12 6.93 -12.22
N SER A 85 -3.03 7.89 -12.43
CA SER A 85 -2.87 8.93 -13.45
C SER A 85 -2.37 10.22 -12.77
N ASP A 86 -1.19 10.69 -13.19
CA ASP A 86 -0.53 11.95 -12.81
C ASP A 86 -0.64 12.36 -11.31
N TRP A 87 0.46 12.17 -10.56
CA TRP A 87 0.62 12.64 -9.17
C TRP A 87 0.85 14.14 -9.06
#